data_AF-A0AAU4IH35-F1
#
_entry.id   AF-A0AAU4IH35-F1
#
_cell.length_a   1.000
_cell.length_b   1.000
_cell.length_c   1.000
_cell.angle_alpha   90.00
_cell.angle_beta   90.00
_cell.angle_gamma   90.00
#
_symmetry.space_group_name_H-M   'P 1'
#
loop_
_entity.id
_entity.type
_entity.pdbx_description
1 polymer ?
#
loop_
_entity_poly.entity_id
_entity_poly.type
_entity_poly.pdbx_seq_one_letter_code
_entity_poly.pdbx_strand_id
1 'polypeptide(L)'
;MRALVLLVTVLCAALLSGCGGGDGPDLADQDRFFRDYVRVLNASDQDGLARLLDAHPHGAQDAKARIAAYGGRDWDVSWSRTSEFSNMWKVTLSGTAGTDRAPVRVTETVTREGENWVMAPLDGVVPRPSGAADTTPPGG
;
A
#
# COMPACT_ATOMS: atom_id res chain seq x y z
N MET A 1 10.82 -65.13 9.81
CA MET A 1 10.45 -63.74 10.14
C MET A 1 11.60 -62.85 9.71
N ARG A 2 11.39 -62.00 8.69
CA ARG A 2 12.43 -61.15 8.09
C ARG A 2 12.59 -59.90 8.95
N ALA A 3 13.74 -59.77 9.61
CA ALA A 3 14.10 -58.56 10.36
C ALA A 3 14.51 -57.48 9.35
N LEU A 4 13.67 -56.46 9.22
CA LEU A 4 13.93 -55.28 8.41
C LEU A 4 14.87 -54.37 9.20
N VAL A 5 16.09 -54.16 8.68
CA VAL A 5 17.10 -53.29 9.29
C VAL A 5 16.65 -51.83 9.14
N LEU A 6 16.46 -51.15 10.27
CA LEU A 6 16.19 -49.72 10.41
C LEU A 6 17.40 -48.92 9.88
N LEU A 7 17.19 -48.18 8.79
CA LEU A 7 18.15 -47.22 8.27
C LEU A 7 17.99 -45.90 9.04
N VAL A 8 18.97 -45.63 9.90
CA VAL A 8 19.17 -44.34 10.58
C VAL A 8 19.81 -43.39 9.58
N THR A 9 19.08 -42.36 9.16
CA THR A 9 19.67 -41.15 8.56
C THR A 9 19.37 -39.96 9.46
N VAL A 10 20.29 -39.75 10.40
CA VAL A 10 20.56 -38.45 11.01
C VAL A 10 21.06 -37.55 9.89
N LEU A 11 20.36 -36.47 9.55
CA LEU A 11 20.98 -35.39 8.80
C LEU A 11 20.35 -34.02 9.10
N CYS A 12 21.20 -33.19 9.70
CA CYS A 12 21.29 -31.74 9.55
C CYS A 12 20.24 -30.85 10.19
N ALA A 13 20.60 -30.42 11.40
CA ALA A 13 20.88 -29.02 11.73
C ALA A 13 19.78 -28.00 11.45
N ALA A 14 19.19 -27.55 12.56
CA ALA A 14 18.57 -26.24 12.67
C ALA A 14 19.49 -25.16 12.08
N LEU A 15 18.99 -24.46 11.07
CA LEU A 15 19.34 -23.07 10.85
C LEU A 15 18.06 -22.26 11.06
N LEU A 16 17.95 -21.76 12.29
CA LEU A 16 17.22 -20.54 12.58
C LEU A 16 17.80 -19.44 11.68
N SER A 17 17.23 -19.23 10.50
CA SER A 17 17.42 -18.01 9.71
C SER A 17 16.59 -16.88 10.31
N GLY A 18 16.82 -16.61 11.60
CA GLY A 18 16.54 -15.32 12.21
C GLY A 18 17.83 -14.53 12.20
N CYS A 19 18.07 -13.74 11.15
CA CYS A 19 18.99 -12.60 11.18
C CYS A 19 18.85 -11.82 9.88
N GLY A 20 18.28 -10.63 9.99
CA GLY A 20 18.09 -9.70 8.89
C GLY A 20 17.08 -8.65 9.28
N GLY A 21 17.28 -8.03 10.45
CA GLY A 21 16.61 -6.79 10.79
C GLY A 21 17.05 -5.75 9.78
N GLY A 22 16.32 -5.66 8.67
CA GLY A 22 16.39 -4.51 7.81
C GLY A 22 15.68 -3.40 8.54
N ASP A 23 16.41 -2.34 8.91
CA ASP A 23 15.86 -1.05 9.34
C ASP A 23 15.06 -0.34 8.21
N GLY A 24 14.57 -1.11 7.25
CA GLY A 24 13.65 -0.68 6.21
C GLY A 24 12.22 -1.03 6.60
N PRO A 25 11.25 -0.28 6.10
CA PRO A 25 9.85 -0.53 6.44
C PRO A 25 9.38 -1.90 5.95
N ASP A 26 8.44 -2.47 6.70
CA ASP A 26 7.80 -3.74 6.36
C ASP A 26 6.93 -3.58 5.11
N LEU A 27 7.44 -4.00 3.95
CA LEU A 27 6.69 -3.91 2.69
C LEU A 27 5.49 -4.88 2.66
N ALA A 28 5.49 -5.95 3.46
CA ALA A 28 4.31 -6.81 3.58
C ALA A 28 3.20 -6.09 4.34
N ASP A 29 3.57 -5.25 5.30
CA ASP A 29 2.65 -4.33 5.98
C ASP A 29 2.07 -3.28 5.02
N GLN A 30 2.90 -2.70 4.13
CA GLN A 30 2.41 -1.80 3.08
C GLN A 30 1.43 -2.52 2.13
N ASP A 31 1.70 -3.77 1.78
CA ASP A 31 0.79 -4.56 0.96
C ASP A 31 -0.54 -4.84 1.68
N ARG A 32 -0.55 -4.99 3.01
CA ARG A 32 -1.80 -5.07 3.79
C ARG A 32 -2.55 -3.75 3.73
N PHE A 33 -1.86 -2.63 3.93
CA PHE A 33 -2.45 -1.30 3.84
C PHE A 33 -3.16 -1.08 2.49
N PHE A 34 -2.54 -1.42 1.36
CA PHE A 34 -3.18 -1.27 0.05
C PHE A 34 -4.34 -2.24 -0.20
N ARG A 35 -4.26 -3.48 0.31
CA ARG A 35 -5.42 -4.40 0.28
C ARG A 35 -6.60 -3.81 1.03
N ASP A 36 -6.37 -3.30 2.23
CA ASP A 36 -7.40 -2.69 3.06
C ASP A 36 -7.95 -1.42 2.40
N TYR A 37 -7.10 -0.57 1.83
CA TYR A 37 -7.47 0.62 1.07
C TYR A 37 -8.43 0.29 -0.08
N VAL A 38 -8.07 -0.65 -0.97
CA VAL A 38 -8.90 -1.05 -2.12
C VAL A 38 -10.22 -1.68 -1.64
N ARG A 39 -10.18 -2.53 -0.61
CA ARG A 39 -11.39 -3.12 -0.04
C ARG A 39 -12.36 -2.06 0.48
N VAL A 40 -11.86 -1.08 1.23
CA VAL A 40 -12.66 -0.01 1.83
C VAL A 40 -13.21 0.93 0.75
N LEU A 41 -12.40 1.27 -0.27
CA LEU A 41 -12.88 2.00 -1.45
C LEU A 41 -14.02 1.28 -2.15
N ASN A 42 -13.87 -0.03 -2.41
CA ASN A 42 -14.91 -0.82 -3.08
C ASN A 42 -16.21 -0.90 -2.26
N ALA A 43 -16.09 -0.93 -0.92
CA ALA A 43 -17.24 -0.87 -0.02
C ALA A 43 -17.90 0.53 0.07
N SER A 44 -17.27 1.56 -0.51
CA SER A 44 -17.64 2.97 -0.30
C SER A 44 -17.68 3.39 1.18
N ASP A 45 -16.87 2.74 2.03
CA ASP A 45 -16.86 2.99 3.48
C ASP A 45 -15.99 4.20 3.82
N GLN A 46 -16.61 5.39 3.85
CA GLN A 46 -15.91 6.64 4.15
C GLN A 46 -15.28 6.66 5.54
N ASP A 47 -15.95 6.12 6.57
CA ASP A 47 -15.45 6.14 7.94
C ASP A 47 -14.30 5.14 8.11
N GLY A 48 -14.40 3.97 7.47
CA GLY A 48 -13.29 3.03 7.35
C GLY A 48 -12.09 3.65 6.65
N LEU A 49 -12.32 4.41 5.58
CA LEU A 49 -11.24 5.06 4.85
C LEU A 49 -10.62 6.19 5.68
N ALA A 50 -11.42 6.95 6.40
CA ALA A 50 -10.94 8.00 7.29
C ALA A 50 -10.05 7.44 8.40
N ARG A 51 -10.39 6.28 8.98
CA ARG A 51 -9.54 5.57 9.95
C ARG A 51 -8.23 5.08 9.32
N LEU A 52 -8.28 4.57 8.10
CA LEU A 52 -7.08 4.10 7.41
C LEU A 52 -6.11 5.25 7.06
N LEU A 53 -6.63 6.46 6.86
CA LEU A 53 -5.88 7.66 6.49
C LEU A 53 -5.64 8.60 7.68
N ASP A 54 -5.96 8.20 8.91
CA ASP A 54 -5.98 9.10 10.08
C ASP A 54 -4.59 9.61 10.50
N ALA A 55 -3.54 8.90 10.08
CA ALA A 55 -2.15 9.28 10.27
C ALA A 55 -1.80 10.58 9.51
N HIS A 56 -2.56 10.97 8.49
CA HIS A 56 -2.42 12.25 7.81
C HIS A 56 -3.35 13.31 8.44
N PRO A 57 -2.86 14.53 8.74
CA PRO A 57 -3.76 15.63 9.10
C PRO A 57 -4.76 15.84 7.96
N HIS A 58 -6.07 15.84 8.24
CA HIS A 58 -7.14 15.86 7.22
C HIS A 58 -7.57 14.51 6.63
N GLY A 59 -7.18 13.37 7.21
CA GLY A 59 -7.58 12.03 6.74
C GLY A 59 -9.08 11.84 6.50
N ALA A 60 -9.95 12.47 7.28
CA ALA A 60 -11.40 12.44 7.06
C ALA A 60 -11.86 13.21 5.80
N GLN A 61 -11.24 14.35 5.51
CA GLN A 61 -11.54 15.14 4.30
C GLN A 61 -11.00 14.44 3.05
N ASP A 62 -9.81 13.84 3.16
CA ASP A 62 -9.21 13.05 2.09
C ASP A 62 -10.01 11.78 1.81
N ALA A 63 -10.44 11.06 2.85
CA ALA A 63 -11.32 9.92 2.71
C ALA A 63 -12.60 10.27 1.97
N LYS A 64 -13.26 11.37 2.33
CA LYS A 64 -14.46 11.85 1.61
C LYS A 64 -14.17 12.12 0.14
N ALA A 65 -13.06 12.79 -0.18
CA ALA A 65 -12.66 13.09 -1.55
C ALA A 65 -12.38 11.80 -2.36
N ARG A 66 -11.66 10.86 -1.76
CA ARG A 66 -11.34 9.55 -2.35
C ARG A 66 -12.57 8.68 -2.58
N ILE A 67 -13.52 8.65 -1.64
CA ILE A 67 -14.82 7.97 -1.85
C ILE A 67 -15.58 8.61 -3.00
N ALA A 68 -15.64 9.95 -3.07
CA ALA A 68 -16.32 10.64 -4.16
C ALA A 68 -15.67 10.37 -5.53
N ALA A 69 -14.34 10.26 -5.59
CA ALA A 69 -13.62 10.03 -6.83
C ALA A 69 -13.61 8.54 -7.27
N TYR A 70 -13.47 7.62 -6.31
CA TYR A 70 -13.07 6.24 -6.59
C TYR A 70 -13.99 5.18 -5.96
N GLY A 71 -14.84 5.55 -5.01
CA GLY A 71 -15.63 4.62 -4.20
C GLY A 71 -16.64 3.81 -4.99
N GLY A 72 -16.84 2.55 -4.61
CA GLY A 72 -17.92 1.71 -5.11
C GLY A 72 -17.75 1.21 -6.54
N ARG A 73 -16.53 1.34 -7.10
CA ARG A 73 -16.26 1.02 -8.51
C ARG A 73 -15.67 -0.37 -8.74
N ASP A 74 -15.80 -1.32 -7.81
CA ASP A 74 -15.29 -2.70 -7.98
C ASP A 74 -13.86 -2.75 -8.57
N TRP A 75 -12.94 -2.03 -7.94
CA TRP A 75 -11.55 -2.00 -8.33
C TRP A 75 -10.93 -3.39 -8.17
N ASP A 76 -10.36 -3.87 -9.27
CA ASP A 76 -9.54 -5.07 -9.34
C ASP A 76 -8.17 -4.64 -9.84
N VAL A 77 -7.27 -4.37 -8.91
CA VAL A 77 -5.99 -3.72 -9.16
C VAL A 77 -4.84 -4.44 -8.46
N SER A 78 -3.69 -4.37 -9.10
CA SER A 78 -2.38 -4.67 -8.53
C SER A 78 -1.61 -3.37 -8.31
N TRP A 79 -0.51 -3.42 -7.56
CA TRP A 79 0.34 -2.26 -7.39
C TRP A 79 1.82 -2.57 -7.62
N SER A 80 2.53 -1.58 -8.17
CA SER A 80 3.98 -1.53 -8.20
C SER A 80 4.46 -0.32 -7.40
N ARG A 81 5.68 -0.40 -6.86
CA ARG A 81 6.26 0.64 -6.02
C ARG A 81 7.66 0.99 -6.50
N THR A 82 7.96 2.28 -6.56
CA THR A 82 9.32 2.81 -6.77
C THR A 82 9.65 3.75 -5.61
N SER A 83 10.87 3.64 -5.11
CA SER A 83 11.36 4.46 -3.99
C SER A 83 12.51 5.31 -4.50
N GLU A 84 12.40 6.62 -4.34
CA GLU A 84 13.54 7.54 -4.55
C GLU A 84 14.23 7.87 -3.21
N PHE A 85 13.53 7.65 -2.09
CA PHE A 85 14.02 7.87 -0.72
C PHE A 85 13.69 6.66 0.16
N SER A 86 14.39 6.49 1.29
CA SER A 86 14.26 5.31 2.17
C SER A 86 12.90 5.19 2.86
N ASN A 87 12.18 6.30 3.01
CA ASN A 87 10.90 6.38 3.71
C ASN A 87 9.72 6.86 2.83
N MET A 88 9.90 6.92 1.51
CA MET A 88 8.87 7.42 0.57
C MET A 88 8.83 6.63 -0.73
N TRP A 89 7.61 6.22 -1.12
CA TRP A 89 7.32 5.46 -2.33
C TRP A 89 6.33 6.20 -3.21
N LYS A 90 6.57 6.14 -4.53
CA LYS A 90 5.53 6.30 -5.55
C LYS A 90 4.93 4.92 -5.79
N VAL A 91 3.64 4.78 -5.53
CA VAL A 91 2.91 3.52 -5.72
C VAL A 91 1.92 3.69 -6.86
N THR A 92 2.02 2.85 -7.87
CA THR A 92 1.09 2.85 -9.01
C THR A 92 0.12 1.68 -8.85
N LEU A 93 -1.16 2.00 -8.63
CA LEU A 93 -2.26 1.05 -8.71
C LEU A 93 -2.66 0.90 -10.18
N SER A 94 -2.78 -0.33 -10.67
CA SER A 94 -3.12 -0.62 -12.07
C SER A 94 -3.99 -1.86 -12.19
N GLY A 95 -5.02 -1.78 -13.02
CA GLY A 95 -5.95 -2.88 -13.26
C GLY A 95 -7.23 -2.39 -13.91
N THR A 96 -8.37 -2.79 -13.39
CA THR A 96 -9.70 -2.43 -13.93
C THR A 96 -10.65 -1.95 -12.83
N ALA A 97 -11.66 -1.18 -13.21
CA ALA A 97 -12.74 -0.75 -12.32
C ALA A 97 -14.06 -0.61 -13.12
N GLY A 98 -15.18 -0.77 -12.43
CA GLY A 98 -16.52 -0.60 -12.97
C GLY A 98 -17.07 -1.87 -13.62
N THR A 99 -18.35 -1.82 -13.98
CA THR A 99 -19.07 -2.93 -14.63
C THR A 99 -18.53 -3.25 -16.02
N ASP A 100 -17.94 -2.27 -16.70
CA ASP A 100 -17.28 -2.42 -18.00
C ASP A 100 -15.81 -2.82 -17.89
N ARG A 101 -15.29 -2.97 -16.66
CA ARG A 101 -13.87 -3.26 -16.38
C ARG A 101 -12.93 -2.30 -17.10
N ALA A 102 -13.28 -1.01 -17.12
CA ALA A 102 -12.46 0.04 -17.70
C ALA A 102 -11.06 0.04 -17.05
N PRO A 103 -9.98 0.21 -17.84
CA PRO A 103 -8.63 0.24 -17.31
C PRO A 103 -8.44 1.42 -16.35
N VAL A 104 -7.80 1.17 -15.22
CA VAL A 104 -7.47 2.20 -14.23
C VAL A 104 -5.96 2.20 -13.98
N ARG A 105 -5.41 3.41 -13.85
CA ARG A 105 -4.04 3.66 -13.41
C ARG A 105 -4.03 4.89 -12.51
N VAL A 106 -3.66 4.72 -11.25
CA VAL A 106 -3.55 5.80 -10.27
C VAL A 106 -2.19 5.71 -9.59
N THR A 107 -1.53 6.86 -9.44
CA THR A 107 -0.25 6.96 -8.74
C THR A 107 -0.45 7.72 -7.44
N GLU A 108 -0.07 7.09 -6.34
CA GLU A 108 -0.11 7.65 -4.98
C GLU A 108 1.31 7.85 -4.47
N THR A 109 1.51 8.88 -3.65
CA THR A 109 2.73 9.02 -2.85
C THR A 109 2.43 8.50 -1.45
N VAL A 110 3.25 7.59 -0.96
CA VAL A 110 3.11 7.00 0.38
C VAL A 110 4.42 7.14 1.14
N THR A 111 4.36 7.60 2.38
CA THR A 111 5.48 7.69 3.31
C THR A 111 5.29 6.75 4.48
N ARG A 112 6.41 6.34 5.09
CA ARG A 112 6.40 5.68 6.41
C ARG A 112 6.71 6.74 7.46
N GLU A 113 5.79 6.95 8.39
CA GLU A 113 5.93 7.88 9.51
C GLU A 113 5.74 7.11 10.83
N GLY A 114 6.85 6.79 11.48
CA GLY A 114 6.85 5.88 12.63
C GLY A 114 6.29 4.50 12.24
N GLU A 115 5.20 4.09 12.89
CA GLU A 115 4.52 2.83 12.61
C GLU A 115 3.43 2.95 11.52
N ASN A 116 3.13 4.16 11.06
CA ASN A 116 2.01 4.42 10.17
C ASN A 116 2.44 4.58 8.71
N TRP A 117 1.59 4.09 7.81
CA TRP A 117 1.63 4.45 6.40
C TRP A 117 0.80 5.72 6.19
N VAL A 118 1.42 6.73 5.59
CA VAL A 118 0.78 8.01 5.32
C VAL A 118 0.68 8.16 3.82
N MET A 119 -0.54 8.29 3.30
CA MET A 119 -0.78 8.57 1.88
C MET A 119 -0.91 10.08 1.72
N ALA A 120 -0.29 10.63 0.68
CA ALA A 120 -0.49 12.03 0.32
C ALA A 120 -1.98 12.26 -0.01
N PRO A 121 -2.58 13.38 0.43
CA PRO A 121 -3.98 13.66 0.16
C PRO A 121 -4.20 13.96 -1.32
N LEU A 122 -5.42 13.76 -1.80
CA LEU A 122 -5.78 14.17 -3.16
C LEU A 122 -5.62 15.68 -3.36
N ASP A 123 -5.30 16.08 -4.58
CA ASP A 123 -5.19 17.49 -4.96
C ASP A 123 -6.46 18.26 -4.59
N GLY A 124 -6.28 19.40 -3.90
CA GLY A 124 -7.38 20.26 -3.45
C GLY A 124 -7.98 19.90 -2.08
N VAL A 125 -7.57 18.79 -1.45
CA VAL A 125 -7.96 18.45 -0.06
C VAL A 125 -7.14 19.23 0.96
N VAL A 126 -5.90 19.60 0.61
CA VAL A 126 -5.03 20.46 1.42
C VAL A 126 -4.47 21.56 0.49
N PRO A 127 -4.39 22.83 0.91
CA PRO A 127 -3.58 23.79 0.18
C PRO A 127 -2.13 23.29 0.17
N ARG A 128 -1.55 23.12 -1.02
CA ARG A 128 -0.13 22.79 -1.19
C ARG A 128 0.69 23.71 -0.28
N PRO A 129 1.50 23.19 0.67
CA PRO A 129 2.33 24.04 1.52
C PRO A 129 3.19 24.96 0.65
N SER A 130 3.31 26.23 1.02
CA SER A 130 4.19 27.16 0.31
C SER A 130 5.62 26.59 0.32
N GLY A 131 6.14 26.23 -0.86
CA GLY A 131 7.46 25.63 -1.00
C GLY A 131 7.50 24.10 -1.17
N ALA A 132 6.37 23.42 -1.25
CA ALA A 132 6.35 22.02 -1.69
C ALA A 132 6.87 21.92 -3.14
N ALA A 133 7.76 20.96 -3.41
CA ALA A 133 8.30 20.73 -4.74
C ALA A 133 7.18 20.43 -5.74
N ASP A 134 7.24 21.05 -6.92
CA ASP A 134 6.28 20.80 -7.98
C ASP A 134 6.50 19.40 -8.56
N THR A 135 5.44 18.61 -8.68
CA THR A 135 5.48 17.27 -9.28
C THR A 135 5.16 17.29 -10.78
N THR A 136 4.93 18.49 -11.35
CA THR A 136 4.77 18.68 -12.79
C THR A 136 6.02 18.18 -13.54
N PRO A 137 5.89 17.19 -14.45
CA PRO A 137 7.01 16.75 -15.27
C PRO A 137 7.52 17.88 -16.17
N PRO A 138 8.83 17.95 -16.47
CA PRO A 138 9.35 18.96 -17.37
C PRO A 138 8.83 18.71 -18.79
N GLY A 139 7.97 19.62 -19.27
CA GLY A 139 7.48 19.64 -20.65
C GLY A 139 5.98 19.85 -20.83
N GLY A 140 5.32 20.65 -19.96
CA GLY A 140 3.95 21.11 -20.19
C GLY A 140 3.78 21.91 -21.48
#